data_AF-A0A3N7F4I3-F1
#
_entry.id   AF-A0A3N7F4I3-F1
#
_cell.length_a   1.000
_cell.length_b   1.000
_cell.length_c   1.000
_cell.angle_alpha   90.00
_cell.angle_beta   90.00
_cell.angle_gamma   90.00
#
_symmetry.space_group_name_H-M   'P 1'
#
loop_
_entity.id
_entity.type
_entity.pdbx_description
1 polymer ?
#
loop_
_entity_poly.entity_id
_entity_poly.type
_entity_poly.pdbx_seq_one_letter_code
_entity_poly.pdbx_strand_id
1 'polypeptide(L)'
;METKWFAVYLFYPGDLDLMLNQLVQPFIHDFFKEGSAETYFFIRYRENGSHIRLRMKVLPETQAMLELEINQRAAGFFVRYPELTLPQDLAATTAPPGHKVVYSSYEPEIKRYGNLQSMPWAETHFCRSSVFILDWIKSRKTGASVLVQALSMHLILLYATGWEFSRLLQVCDVFINGWLPRLYDPNEDPVQESAFWLKQFELSFSPAKTQTLIASKSFWESMTEDAASDKISRYTHENKSIMKNYLSAGFEETKLTEIVTSMMHMNNNRLGISNYEEAYGAYCLRQSLDFIAQS
;
A
#
# COMPACT_ATOMS: atom_id res chain seq x y z
N MET A 1 9.20 -11.46 27.58
CA MET A 1 8.15 -12.32 26.98
C MET A 1 8.10 -12.02 25.50
N GLU A 2 7.78 -13.01 24.68
CA GLU A 2 7.72 -12.83 23.22
C GLU A 2 6.43 -12.09 22.83
N THR A 3 6.54 -11.09 21.97
CA THR A 3 5.40 -10.31 21.48
C THR A 3 4.52 -11.14 20.55
N LYS A 4 3.22 -10.87 20.50
CA LYS A 4 2.27 -11.50 19.57
C LYS A 4 1.54 -10.47 18.73
N TRP A 5 1.08 -10.88 17.56
CA TRP A 5 0.23 -10.05 16.71
C TRP A 5 -1.20 -10.01 17.24
N PHE A 6 -1.64 -8.82 17.62
CA PHE A 6 -3.02 -8.50 17.94
C PHE A 6 -3.68 -7.83 16.72
N ALA A 7 -4.72 -8.45 16.17
CA ALA A 7 -5.41 -7.96 14.98
C ALA A 7 -6.82 -7.46 15.32
N VAL A 8 -7.11 -6.23 14.88
CA VAL A 8 -8.37 -5.52 15.09
C VAL A 8 -8.91 -5.05 13.75
N TYR A 9 -10.15 -5.39 13.44
CA TYR A 9 -10.86 -4.97 12.24
C TYR A 9 -11.86 -3.89 12.62
N LEU A 10 -11.67 -2.69 12.08
CA LEU A 10 -12.46 -1.49 12.35
C LEU A 10 -13.36 -1.24 11.14
N PHE A 11 -14.62 -1.70 11.23
CA PHE A 11 -15.63 -1.53 10.19
C PHE A 11 -16.22 -0.13 10.22
N TYR A 12 -16.15 0.54 9.08
CA TYR A 12 -16.65 1.90 8.89
C TYR A 12 -16.99 2.12 7.41
N PRO A 13 -18.27 2.34 7.09
CA PRO A 13 -18.70 2.50 5.70
C PRO A 13 -18.41 3.89 5.13
N GLY A 14 -17.88 4.82 5.94
CA GLY A 14 -17.47 6.16 5.52
C GLY A 14 -16.02 6.24 5.01
N ASP A 15 -15.45 7.45 5.07
CA ASP A 15 -14.08 7.72 4.65
C ASP A 15 -13.05 7.03 5.56
N LEU A 16 -12.34 6.05 5.02
CA LEU A 16 -11.28 5.35 5.75
C LEU A 16 -10.05 6.24 6.03
N ASP A 17 -9.80 7.30 5.26
CA ASP A 17 -8.74 8.26 5.57
C ASP A 17 -9.09 9.08 6.81
N LEU A 18 -10.36 9.44 6.96
CA LEU A 18 -10.87 10.07 8.18
C LEU A 18 -10.68 9.15 9.39
N MET A 19 -11.02 7.86 9.27
CA MET A 19 -10.75 6.87 10.35
C MET A 19 -9.25 6.75 10.65
N LEU A 20 -8.41 6.66 9.62
CA LEU A 20 -6.96 6.54 9.82
C LEU A 20 -6.41 7.76 10.56
N ASN A 21 -6.88 8.97 10.24
CA ASN A 21 -6.40 10.22 10.84
C ASN A 21 -7.00 10.50 12.24
N GLN A 22 -8.28 10.20 12.46
CA GLN A 22 -8.98 10.58 13.70
C GLN A 22 -9.05 9.47 14.75
N LEU A 23 -8.85 8.20 14.36
CA LEU A 23 -8.92 7.05 15.27
C LEU A 23 -7.59 6.28 15.30
N VAL A 24 -7.13 5.77 14.17
CA VAL A 24 -5.99 4.83 14.13
C VAL A 24 -4.68 5.53 14.48
N GLN A 25 -4.36 6.65 13.83
CA GLN A 25 -3.10 7.34 14.06
C GLN A 25 -2.96 7.90 15.49
N PRO A 26 -3.98 8.54 16.09
CA PRO A 26 -3.90 8.96 17.50
C PRO A 26 -3.76 7.77 18.46
N PHE A 27 -4.47 6.67 18.21
CA PHE A 27 -4.32 5.45 19.01
C PHE A 27 -2.90 4.89 18.92
N ILE A 28 -2.35 4.80 17.73
CA ILE A 28 -0.97 4.32 17.54
C ILE A 28 0.04 5.25 18.23
N HIS A 29 -0.11 6.58 18.08
CA HIS A 29 0.80 7.54 18.72
C HIS A 29 0.84 7.40 20.25
N ASP A 30 -0.30 7.16 20.89
CA ASP A 30 -0.38 7.08 22.36
C ASP A 30 0.19 5.75 22.91
N PHE A 31 0.06 4.64 22.17
CA PHE A 31 0.40 3.30 22.67
C PHE A 31 1.65 2.68 22.04
N PHE A 32 2.11 3.19 20.90
CA PHE A 32 3.27 2.71 20.17
C PHE A 32 4.22 3.89 19.95
N LYS A 33 5.42 3.81 20.53
CA LYS A 33 6.40 4.92 20.49
C LYS A 33 6.69 5.36 19.05
N GLU A 34 6.82 6.67 18.84
CA GLU A 34 7.33 7.20 17.58
C GLU A 34 8.69 6.55 17.24
N GLY A 35 8.76 5.90 16.08
CA GLY A 35 9.95 5.17 15.63
C GLY A 35 9.92 3.65 15.85
N SER A 36 8.91 3.07 16.53
CA SER A 36 8.73 1.61 16.60
C SER A 36 8.08 1.04 15.33
N ALA A 37 8.65 1.38 14.18
CA ALA A 37 8.12 1.09 12.85
C ALA A 37 8.19 -0.40 12.44
N GLU A 38 8.27 -1.31 13.40
CA GLU A 38 8.12 -2.77 13.26
C GLU A 38 7.04 -3.35 14.18
N THR A 39 6.21 -2.47 14.76
CA THR A 39 5.22 -2.84 15.77
C THR A 39 3.79 -2.77 15.29
N TYR A 40 3.49 -2.17 14.13
CA TYR A 40 2.14 -2.17 13.60
C TYR A 40 2.13 -2.01 12.08
N PHE A 41 1.08 -2.53 11.45
CA PHE A 41 0.71 -2.19 10.09
C PHE A 41 -0.79 -2.30 9.91
N PHE A 42 -1.30 -1.65 8.86
CA PHE A 42 -2.70 -1.75 8.48
C PHE A 42 -2.85 -2.13 7.01
N ILE A 43 -4.02 -2.63 6.67
CA ILE A 43 -4.49 -2.82 5.30
C ILE A 43 -5.95 -2.37 5.21
N ARG A 44 -6.39 -1.96 4.03
CA ARG A 44 -7.80 -1.66 3.74
C ARG A 44 -8.48 -2.87 3.14
N TYR A 45 -9.74 -3.08 3.48
CA TYR A 45 -10.48 -4.22 2.98
C TYR A 45 -11.95 -3.87 2.78
N ARG A 46 -12.62 -4.60 1.89
CA ARG A 46 -14.03 -4.34 1.50
C ARG A 46 -14.95 -5.55 1.70
N GLU A 47 -14.40 -6.75 1.87
CA GLU A 47 -15.22 -7.95 2.11
C GLU A 47 -16.04 -7.80 3.38
N ASN A 48 -17.34 -8.07 3.29
CA ASN A 48 -18.30 -7.84 4.37
C ASN A 48 -18.31 -6.39 4.87
N GLY A 49 -18.06 -5.41 3.99
CA GLY A 49 -18.07 -3.97 4.32
C GLY A 49 -16.68 -3.34 4.41
N SER A 50 -16.62 -2.03 4.17
CA SER A 50 -15.38 -1.25 4.24
C SER A 50 -14.80 -1.25 5.65
N HIS A 51 -13.52 -1.60 5.79
CA HIS A 51 -12.85 -1.66 7.08
C HIS A 51 -11.33 -1.50 7.00
N ILE A 52 -10.73 -1.07 8.11
CA ILE A 52 -9.29 -1.15 8.34
C ILE A 52 -8.99 -2.42 9.13
N ARG A 53 -8.05 -3.24 8.65
CA ARG A 53 -7.44 -4.32 9.44
C ARG A 53 -6.13 -3.80 10.02
N LEU A 54 -6.16 -3.44 11.29
CA LEU A 54 -4.99 -3.00 12.06
C LEU A 54 -4.35 -4.20 12.74
N ARG A 55 -3.04 -4.36 12.63
CA ARG A 55 -2.26 -5.42 13.28
C ARG A 55 -1.14 -4.79 14.06
N MET A 56 -0.96 -5.24 15.30
CA MET A 56 -0.01 -4.66 16.24
C MET A 56 0.76 -5.76 16.97
N LYS A 57 2.08 -5.66 17.08
CA LYS A 57 2.90 -6.50 17.95
C LYS A 57 2.76 -5.97 19.37
N VAL A 58 2.15 -6.77 20.24
CA VAL A 58 1.87 -6.41 21.63
C VAL A 58 2.42 -7.47 22.58
N LEU A 59 2.68 -7.06 23.81
CA LEU A 59 2.92 -7.99 24.91
C LEU A 59 1.57 -8.58 25.35
N PRO A 60 1.47 -9.89 25.65
CA PRO A 60 0.20 -10.51 26.03
C PRO A 60 -0.52 -9.79 27.19
N GLU A 61 0.24 -9.29 28.16
CA GLU A 61 -0.26 -8.56 29.32
C GLU A 61 -0.85 -7.18 28.99
N THR A 62 -0.49 -6.58 27.85
CA THR A 62 -1.03 -5.27 27.44
C THR A 62 -2.26 -5.39 26.54
N GLN A 63 -2.56 -6.58 26.01
CA GLN A 63 -3.63 -6.77 25.03
C GLN A 63 -5.01 -6.34 25.57
N ALA A 64 -5.37 -6.75 26.80
CA ALA A 64 -6.68 -6.43 27.38
C ALA A 64 -6.89 -4.92 27.59
N MET A 65 -5.82 -4.19 27.95
CA MET A 65 -5.86 -2.74 28.07
C MET A 65 -6.07 -2.08 26.70
N LEU A 66 -5.32 -2.52 25.68
CA LEU A 66 -5.43 -1.99 24.32
C LEU A 66 -6.81 -2.29 23.70
N GLU A 67 -7.40 -3.43 24.01
CA GLU A 67 -8.75 -3.80 23.61
C GLU A 67 -9.79 -2.84 24.20
N LEU A 68 -9.69 -2.50 25.48
CA LEU A 68 -10.59 -1.53 26.12
C LEU A 68 -10.46 -0.15 25.46
N GLU A 69 -9.22 0.30 25.25
CA GLU A 69 -8.91 1.61 24.68
C GLU A 69 -9.39 1.77 23.23
N ILE A 70 -9.13 0.77 22.37
CA ILE A 70 -9.56 0.85 20.97
C ILE A 70 -11.09 0.81 20.86
N ASN A 71 -11.78 0.02 21.69
CA ASN A 71 -13.24 -0.02 21.72
C ASN A 71 -13.83 1.34 22.14
N GLN A 72 -13.30 1.95 23.21
CA GLN A 72 -13.78 3.26 23.68
C GLN A 72 -13.58 4.35 22.63
N ARG A 73 -12.39 4.43 22.02
CA ARG A 73 -12.10 5.42 20.97
C ARG A 73 -12.90 5.18 19.70
N ALA A 74 -13.08 3.92 19.29
CA ALA A 74 -13.90 3.58 18.14
C ALA A 74 -15.37 3.98 18.36
N ALA A 75 -15.94 3.70 19.53
CA ALA A 75 -17.29 4.12 19.88
C ALA A 75 -17.44 5.65 19.83
N GLY A 76 -16.48 6.40 20.40
CA GLY A 76 -16.45 7.86 20.33
C GLY A 76 -16.33 8.40 18.90
N PHE A 77 -15.50 7.75 18.06
CA PHE A 77 -15.36 8.07 16.64
C PHE A 77 -16.67 7.85 15.89
N PHE A 78 -17.34 6.71 16.08
CA PHE A 78 -18.61 6.39 15.41
C PHE A 78 -19.74 7.35 15.77
N VAL A 79 -19.80 7.83 17.02
CA VAL A 79 -20.77 8.87 17.42
C VAL A 79 -20.48 10.21 16.77
N ARG A 80 -19.19 10.59 16.67
CA ARG A 80 -18.77 11.86 16.08
C ARG A 80 -18.88 11.90 14.56
N TYR A 81 -18.70 10.76 13.92
CA TYR A 81 -18.70 10.61 12.47
C TYR A 81 -19.67 9.50 12.02
N PRO A 82 -20.99 9.66 12.25
CA PRO A 82 -22.01 8.61 12.11
C PRO A 82 -22.36 8.22 10.66
N GLU A 83 -21.51 8.58 9.68
CA GLU A 83 -21.60 8.43 8.21
C GLU A 83 -22.02 9.71 7.46
N LEU A 84 -21.20 10.11 6.47
CA LEU A 84 -21.68 10.77 5.26
C LEU A 84 -21.84 9.64 4.25
N THR A 85 -23.07 9.36 3.84
CA THR A 85 -23.38 8.30 2.87
C THR A 85 -22.62 8.58 1.57
N LEU A 86 -21.53 7.85 1.31
CA LEU A 86 -20.96 7.83 -0.04
C LEU A 86 -21.93 7.08 -0.96
N PRO A 87 -22.14 7.54 -2.20
CA PRO A 87 -22.93 6.78 -3.17
C PRO A 87 -22.33 5.38 -3.30
N GLN A 88 -23.14 4.36 -3.03
CA GLN A 88 -22.71 2.97 -3.07
C GLN A 88 -22.30 2.58 -4.50
N ASP A 89 -21.12 1.97 -4.66
CA ASP A 89 -20.87 1.04 -5.75
C ASP A 89 -21.84 -0.15 -5.57
N LEU A 90 -22.68 -0.39 -6.58
CA LEU A 90 -23.83 -1.30 -6.61
C LEU A 90 -23.50 -2.82 -6.48
N ALA A 91 -22.33 -3.20 -5.96
CA ALA A 91 -21.84 -4.57 -6.03
C ALA A 91 -21.87 -5.38 -4.70
N ALA A 92 -22.27 -4.79 -3.57
CA ALA A 92 -22.34 -5.51 -2.29
C ALA A 92 -23.75 -6.08 -2.01
N THR A 93 -23.92 -7.39 -2.16
CA THR A 93 -25.19 -8.13 -1.93
C THR A 93 -25.49 -8.41 -0.45
N THR A 94 -24.70 -7.88 0.48
CA THR A 94 -24.93 -7.95 1.92
C THR A 94 -24.98 -6.54 2.49
N ALA A 95 -25.93 -6.28 3.40
CA ALA A 95 -25.98 -5.01 4.11
C ALA A 95 -24.59 -4.76 4.75
N PRO A 96 -23.97 -3.58 4.56
CA PRO A 96 -22.71 -3.28 5.20
C PRO A 96 -22.91 -3.45 6.73
N PRO A 97 -21.93 -4.02 7.46
CA PRO A 97 -22.08 -4.43 8.86
C PRO A 97 -22.26 -3.24 9.84
N GLY A 98 -22.41 -2.02 9.32
CA GLY A 98 -22.39 -0.78 10.08
C GLY A 98 -21.05 -0.55 10.77
N HIS A 99 -21.10 0.21 11.86
CA HIS A 99 -19.98 0.46 12.75
C HIS A 99 -19.69 -0.75 13.64
N LYS A 100 -18.50 -1.34 13.52
CA LYS A 100 -18.13 -2.52 14.32
C LYS A 100 -16.62 -2.63 14.56
N VAL A 101 -16.26 -3.14 15.72
CA VAL A 101 -14.90 -3.60 16.03
C VAL A 101 -14.92 -5.13 16.12
N VAL A 102 -14.02 -5.81 15.41
CA VAL A 102 -13.89 -7.27 15.40
C VAL A 102 -12.45 -7.68 15.67
N TYR A 103 -12.24 -8.64 16.55
CA TYR A 103 -10.93 -9.22 16.81
C TYR A 103 -10.72 -10.47 15.98
N SER A 104 -9.48 -10.68 15.51
CA SER A 104 -9.14 -11.82 14.67
C SER A 104 -7.72 -12.29 14.92
N SER A 105 -7.40 -13.47 14.41
CA SER A 105 -6.02 -13.99 14.39
C SER A 105 -5.30 -13.44 13.16
N TYR A 106 -4.02 -13.08 13.32
CA TYR A 106 -3.19 -12.76 12.17
C TYR A 106 -2.63 -14.03 11.54
N GLU A 107 -3.05 -14.30 10.30
CA GLU A 107 -2.50 -15.38 9.48
C GLU A 107 -1.56 -14.79 8.42
N PRO A 108 -0.23 -15.01 8.52
CA PRO A 108 0.72 -14.49 7.54
C PRO A 108 0.69 -15.27 6.22
N GLU A 109 0.71 -14.55 5.10
CA GLU A 109 0.76 -15.12 3.74
C GLU A 109 2.19 -15.59 3.37
N ILE A 110 2.73 -16.54 4.14
CA ILE A 110 4.14 -16.96 4.08
C ILE A 110 4.60 -17.27 2.64
N LYS A 111 3.81 -18.05 1.90
CA LYS A 111 4.16 -18.44 0.51
C LYS A 111 4.19 -17.25 -0.45
N ARG A 112 3.35 -16.23 -0.23
CA ARG A 112 3.31 -15.04 -1.09
C ARG A 112 4.60 -14.25 -0.96
N TYR A 113 5.08 -14.09 0.27
CA TYR A 113 6.25 -13.28 0.60
C TYR A 113 7.55 -14.11 0.72
N GLY A 114 7.59 -15.29 0.11
CA GLY A 114 8.75 -16.19 0.09
C GLY A 114 8.52 -17.42 0.97
N ASN A 115 9.08 -17.39 2.18
CA ASN A 115 9.05 -18.49 3.13
C ASN A 115 9.06 -17.95 4.58
N LEU A 116 9.15 -18.86 5.57
CA LEU A 116 9.15 -18.48 6.99
C LEU A 116 10.30 -17.54 7.37
N GLN A 117 11.48 -17.69 6.74
CA GLN A 117 12.64 -16.84 7.00
C GLN A 117 12.42 -15.42 6.47
N SER A 118 11.75 -15.26 5.32
CA SER A 118 11.56 -13.96 4.69
C SER A 118 10.31 -13.21 5.14
N MET A 119 9.35 -13.89 5.77
CA MET A 119 8.11 -13.26 6.25
C MET A 119 8.36 -12.05 7.17
N PRO A 120 9.30 -12.08 8.14
CA PRO A 120 9.63 -10.89 8.94
C PRO A 120 10.07 -9.68 8.10
N TRP A 121 10.73 -9.89 6.95
CA TRP A 121 11.15 -8.77 6.07
C TRP A 121 9.94 -8.12 5.39
N ALA A 122 8.95 -8.92 4.97
CA ALA A 122 7.69 -8.40 4.47
C ALA A 122 6.90 -7.67 5.57
N GLU A 123 6.85 -8.21 6.79
CA GLU A 123 6.24 -7.50 7.93
C GLU A 123 6.92 -6.15 8.17
N THR A 124 8.25 -6.09 8.12
CA THR A 124 8.97 -4.81 8.22
C THR A 124 8.53 -3.87 7.10
N HIS A 125 8.48 -4.32 5.83
CA HIS A 125 7.96 -3.50 4.72
C HIS A 125 6.53 -2.99 4.99
N PHE A 126 5.64 -3.84 5.52
CA PHE A 126 4.27 -3.46 5.87
C PHE A 126 4.23 -2.38 6.93
N CYS A 127 5.05 -2.51 7.97
CA CYS A 127 5.10 -1.54 9.05
C CYS A 127 5.68 -0.20 8.55
N ARG A 128 6.79 -0.22 7.79
CA ARG A 128 7.40 0.98 7.22
C ARG A 128 6.46 1.71 6.26
N SER A 129 5.80 0.98 5.36
CA SER A 129 4.82 1.58 4.44
C SER A 129 3.60 2.14 5.16
N SER A 130 3.13 1.49 6.24
CA SER A 130 2.05 2.03 7.08
C SER A 130 2.42 3.33 7.77
N VAL A 131 3.62 3.42 8.37
CA VAL A 131 4.13 4.67 8.99
C VAL A 131 4.20 5.77 7.93
N PHE A 132 4.83 5.48 6.80
CA PHE A 132 5.04 6.44 5.73
C PHE A 132 3.72 7.03 5.19
N ILE A 133 2.71 6.17 5.01
CA ILE A 133 1.38 6.54 4.52
C ILE A 133 0.58 7.31 5.58
N LEU A 134 0.61 6.91 6.86
CA LEU A 134 -0.08 7.67 7.92
C LEU A 134 0.48 9.09 8.05
N ASP A 135 1.80 9.23 7.98
CA ASP A 135 2.44 10.55 7.97
C ASP A 135 2.00 11.37 6.75
N TRP A 136 1.88 10.73 5.58
CA TRP A 136 1.41 11.41 4.38
C TRP A 136 -0.07 11.81 4.48
N ILE A 137 -0.96 10.93 4.96
CA ILE A 137 -2.38 11.24 5.16
C ILE A 137 -2.53 12.46 6.10
N LYS A 138 -1.71 12.53 7.15
CA LYS A 138 -1.70 13.65 8.10
C LYS A 138 -1.19 14.95 7.50
N SER A 139 -0.15 14.89 6.65
CA SER A 139 0.54 16.09 6.15
C SER A 139 0.16 16.52 4.74
N ARG A 140 -0.60 15.71 3.99
CA ARG A 140 -0.92 15.98 2.58
C ARG A 140 -1.80 17.23 2.46
N LYS A 141 -1.57 17.99 1.39
CA LYS A 141 -2.42 19.12 1.01
C LYS A 141 -3.73 18.60 0.44
N THR A 142 -4.80 19.38 0.59
CA THR A 142 -6.08 19.13 -0.09
C THR A 142 -5.85 18.98 -1.60
N GLY A 143 -6.38 17.91 -2.19
CA GLY A 143 -6.21 17.61 -3.61
C GLY A 143 -4.90 16.91 -3.99
N ALA A 144 -4.05 16.54 -3.02
CA ALA A 144 -2.87 15.71 -3.30
C ALA A 144 -3.28 14.36 -3.92
N SER A 145 -2.64 13.99 -5.03
CA SER A 145 -2.95 12.76 -5.75
C SER A 145 -2.40 11.52 -5.04
N VAL A 146 -3.28 10.55 -4.74
CA VAL A 146 -2.91 9.22 -4.24
C VAL A 146 -2.06 8.45 -5.25
N LEU A 147 -2.31 8.62 -6.55
CA LEU A 147 -1.55 7.95 -7.62
C LEU A 147 -0.13 8.49 -7.72
N VAL A 148 0.08 9.80 -7.54
CA VAL A 148 1.43 10.39 -7.48
C VAL A 148 2.17 9.86 -6.24
N GLN A 149 1.48 9.75 -5.11
CA GLN A 149 2.09 9.17 -3.90
C GLN A 149 2.46 7.69 -4.06
N ALA A 150 1.60 6.91 -4.74
CA ALA A 150 1.89 5.51 -5.09
C ALA A 150 3.10 5.41 -6.02
N LEU A 151 3.15 6.24 -7.07
CA LEU A 151 4.26 6.34 -7.99
C LEU A 151 5.58 6.58 -7.25
N SER A 152 5.62 7.54 -6.32
CA SER A 152 6.82 7.78 -5.48
C SER A 152 7.20 6.55 -4.64
N MET A 153 6.23 5.89 -4.01
CA MET A 153 6.52 4.69 -3.19
C MET A 153 7.01 3.51 -4.03
N HIS A 154 6.48 3.33 -5.24
CA HIS A 154 6.93 2.27 -6.15
C HIS A 154 8.30 2.58 -6.75
N LEU A 155 8.60 3.83 -7.10
CA LEU A 155 9.95 4.24 -7.50
C LEU A 155 10.97 3.96 -6.39
N ILE A 156 10.65 4.27 -5.12
CA ILE A 156 11.51 3.93 -3.98
C ILE A 156 11.73 2.42 -3.87
N LEU A 157 10.66 1.62 -3.94
CA LEU A 157 10.75 0.16 -3.83
C LEU A 157 11.59 -0.44 -4.96
N LEU A 158 11.37 0.01 -6.20
CA LEU A 158 12.10 -0.47 -7.37
C LEU A 158 13.56 -0.02 -7.36
N TYR A 159 13.84 1.23 -6.98
CA TYR A 159 15.20 1.71 -6.73
C TYR A 159 15.92 0.89 -5.66
N ALA A 160 15.22 0.51 -4.58
CA ALA A 160 15.77 -0.29 -3.50
C ALA A 160 16.18 -1.72 -3.92
N THR A 161 15.67 -2.23 -5.05
CA THR A 161 16.11 -3.53 -5.58
C THR A 161 17.51 -3.51 -6.16
N GLY A 162 18.01 -2.34 -6.59
CA GLY A 162 19.28 -2.22 -7.30
C GLY A 162 19.32 -2.96 -8.64
N TRP A 163 18.17 -3.30 -9.22
CA TRP A 163 18.08 -3.95 -10.52
C TRP A 163 18.24 -2.96 -11.68
N GLU A 164 18.76 -3.47 -12.80
CA GLU A 164 18.81 -2.76 -14.08
C GLU A 164 17.41 -2.37 -14.57
N PHE A 165 17.31 -1.24 -15.29
CA PHE A 165 16.03 -0.72 -15.78
C PHE A 165 15.25 -1.73 -16.62
N SER A 166 15.91 -2.57 -17.43
CA SER A 166 15.26 -3.62 -18.21
C SER A 166 14.43 -4.57 -17.32
N ARG A 167 14.95 -4.93 -16.15
CA ARG A 167 14.25 -5.75 -15.16
C ARG A 167 13.15 -4.97 -14.44
N LEU A 168 13.36 -3.69 -14.12
CA LEU A 168 12.33 -2.85 -13.51
C LEU A 168 11.11 -2.69 -14.43
N LEU A 169 11.34 -2.51 -15.73
CA LEU A 169 10.29 -2.45 -16.75
C LEU A 169 9.54 -3.79 -16.86
N GLN A 170 10.26 -4.91 -16.82
CA GLN A 170 9.64 -6.25 -16.80
C GLN A 170 8.75 -6.46 -15.57
N VAL A 171 9.15 -5.99 -14.39
CA VAL A 171 8.31 -6.06 -13.17
C VAL A 171 7.02 -5.27 -13.37
N CYS A 172 7.09 -4.08 -13.99
CA CYS A 172 5.90 -3.29 -14.31
C CYS A 172 5.01 -4.02 -15.32
N ASP A 173 5.59 -4.64 -16.35
CA ASP A 173 4.83 -5.42 -17.34
C ASP A 173 4.12 -6.61 -16.69
N VAL A 174 4.79 -7.35 -15.82
CA VAL A 174 4.16 -8.45 -15.04
C VAL A 174 3.02 -7.92 -14.18
N PHE A 175 3.21 -6.78 -13.50
CA PHE A 175 2.19 -6.17 -12.68
C PHE A 175 0.97 -5.72 -13.50
N ILE A 176 1.20 -4.98 -14.59
CA ILE A 176 0.14 -4.53 -15.50
C ILE A 176 -0.64 -5.74 -16.02
N ASN A 177 0.04 -6.75 -16.55
CA ASN A 177 -0.61 -7.95 -17.11
C ASN A 177 -1.39 -8.76 -16.06
N GLY A 178 -0.99 -8.72 -14.79
CA GLY A 178 -1.71 -9.38 -13.70
C GLY A 178 -3.00 -8.68 -13.26
N TRP A 179 -3.10 -7.35 -13.45
CA TRP A 179 -4.25 -6.55 -13.00
C TRP A 179 -5.16 -6.09 -14.15
N LEU A 180 -4.61 -5.87 -15.34
CA LEU A 180 -5.31 -5.39 -16.53
C LEU A 180 -6.55 -6.24 -16.89
N PRO A 181 -6.52 -7.60 -16.80
CA PRO A 181 -7.69 -8.42 -17.11
C PRO A 181 -8.93 -8.16 -16.24
N ARG A 182 -8.78 -7.50 -15.09
CA ARG A 182 -9.93 -7.13 -14.24
C ARG A 182 -10.80 -6.03 -14.85
N LEU A 183 -10.30 -5.32 -15.85
CA LEU A 183 -10.99 -4.26 -16.56
C LEU A 183 -11.75 -4.78 -17.79
N TYR A 184 -11.48 -6.00 -18.21
CA TYR A 184 -12.00 -6.54 -19.47
C TYR A 184 -13.50 -6.84 -19.38
N ASP A 185 -14.21 -6.61 -20.49
CA ASP A 185 -15.49 -7.28 -20.70
C ASP A 185 -15.25 -8.78 -20.88
N PRO A 186 -15.83 -9.65 -20.04
CA PRO A 186 -15.63 -11.10 -20.15
C PRO A 186 -16.21 -11.71 -21.43
N ASN A 187 -17.01 -10.98 -22.21
CA ASN A 187 -17.60 -11.45 -23.46
C ASN A 187 -16.76 -11.07 -24.70
N GLU A 188 -15.75 -10.23 -24.55
CA GLU A 188 -14.92 -9.73 -25.65
C GLU A 188 -13.56 -10.46 -25.72
N ASP A 189 -12.86 -10.31 -26.85
CA ASP A 189 -11.54 -10.93 -27.04
C ASP A 189 -10.48 -10.27 -26.11
N PRO A 190 -9.75 -11.05 -25.27
CA PRO A 190 -8.80 -10.49 -24.32
C PRO A 190 -7.65 -9.69 -24.94
N VAL A 191 -7.26 -9.98 -26.19
CA VAL A 191 -6.19 -9.24 -26.88
C VAL A 191 -6.70 -7.88 -27.32
N GLN A 192 -7.92 -7.81 -27.83
CA GLN A 192 -8.59 -6.55 -28.17
C GLN A 192 -8.84 -5.68 -26.93
N GLU A 193 -9.32 -6.28 -25.84
CA GLU A 193 -9.53 -5.59 -24.57
C GLU A 193 -8.23 -5.05 -23.98
N SER A 194 -7.14 -5.83 -24.04
CA SER A 194 -5.81 -5.36 -23.63
C SER A 194 -5.39 -4.11 -24.41
N ALA A 195 -5.49 -4.14 -25.74
CA ALA A 195 -5.12 -3.02 -26.60
C ALA A 195 -6.02 -1.79 -26.35
N PHE A 196 -7.32 -2.01 -26.12
CA PHE A 196 -8.28 -0.97 -25.79
C PHE A 196 -7.89 -0.25 -24.49
N TRP A 197 -7.68 -0.99 -23.40
CA TRP A 197 -7.38 -0.40 -22.10
C TRP A 197 -6.02 0.29 -22.04
N LEU A 198 -5.00 -0.26 -22.70
CA LEU A 198 -3.70 0.41 -22.81
C LEU A 198 -3.81 1.74 -23.57
N LYS A 199 -4.68 1.81 -24.59
CA LYS A 199 -4.99 3.07 -25.27
C LYS A 199 -5.73 4.05 -24.34
N GLN A 200 -6.66 3.58 -23.51
CA GLN A 200 -7.33 4.42 -22.51
C GLN A 200 -6.33 4.97 -21.47
N PHE A 201 -5.37 4.15 -21.04
CA PHE A 201 -4.32 4.57 -20.12
C PHE A 201 -3.46 5.69 -20.71
N GLU A 202 -3.01 5.56 -21.98
CA GLU A 202 -2.25 6.63 -22.64
C GLU A 202 -3.07 7.92 -22.76
N LEU A 203 -4.34 7.82 -23.15
CA LEU A 203 -5.24 8.98 -23.23
C LEU A 203 -5.42 9.66 -21.87
N SER A 204 -5.56 8.87 -20.80
CA SER A 204 -5.70 9.38 -19.42
C SER A 204 -4.40 10.02 -18.92
N PHE A 205 -3.25 9.45 -19.28
CA PHE A 205 -1.94 9.94 -18.82
C PHE A 205 -1.48 11.18 -19.59
N SER A 206 -1.81 11.27 -20.89
CA SER A 206 -1.33 12.30 -21.82
C SER A 206 -1.34 13.74 -21.27
N PRO A 207 -2.41 14.24 -20.62
CA PRO A 207 -2.44 15.61 -20.10
C PRO A 207 -1.37 15.90 -19.02
N ALA A 208 -1.01 14.89 -18.22
CA ALA A 208 -0.03 15.02 -17.14
C ALA A 208 1.33 14.38 -17.46
N LYS A 209 1.48 13.77 -18.64
CA LYS A 209 2.61 12.92 -19.02
C LYS A 209 3.94 13.64 -18.86
N THR A 210 4.15 14.73 -19.58
CA THR A 210 5.44 15.47 -19.57
C THR A 210 5.85 15.89 -18.15
N GLN A 211 4.92 16.48 -17.39
CA GLN A 211 5.22 16.94 -16.03
C GLN A 211 5.51 15.77 -15.08
N THR A 212 4.77 14.66 -15.22
CA THR A 212 4.98 13.47 -14.40
C THR A 212 6.32 12.82 -14.70
N LEU A 213 6.69 12.69 -15.99
CA LEU A 213 7.97 12.09 -16.39
C LEU A 213 9.17 12.90 -15.86
N ILE A 214 9.14 14.23 -16.02
CA ILE A 214 10.19 15.11 -15.48
C ILE A 214 10.25 15.02 -13.96
N ALA A 215 9.11 15.09 -13.27
CA ALA A 215 9.07 14.99 -11.81
C ALA A 215 9.56 13.63 -11.30
N SER A 216 9.22 12.53 -11.98
CA SER A 216 9.70 11.19 -11.67
C SER A 216 11.21 11.08 -11.82
N LYS A 217 11.79 11.69 -12.88
CA LYS A 217 13.25 11.73 -13.07
C LYS A 217 13.94 12.48 -11.95
N SER A 218 13.51 13.71 -11.66
CA SER A 218 14.09 14.50 -10.56
C SER A 218 13.92 13.81 -9.20
N PHE A 219 12.80 13.13 -8.98
CA PHE A 219 12.59 12.32 -7.77
C PHE A 219 13.56 11.15 -7.70
N TRP A 220 13.78 10.42 -8.80
CA TRP A 220 14.75 9.33 -8.90
C TRP A 220 16.18 9.82 -8.62
N GLU A 221 16.59 10.92 -9.26
CA GLU A 221 17.91 11.55 -9.07
C GLU A 221 18.13 11.98 -7.61
N SER A 222 17.09 12.50 -6.95
CA SER A 222 17.19 12.87 -5.53
C SER A 222 17.54 11.69 -4.61
N MET A 223 17.15 10.47 -4.97
CA MET A 223 17.48 9.26 -4.21
C MET A 223 18.87 8.71 -4.54
N THR A 224 19.45 9.05 -5.69
CA THR A 224 20.82 8.67 -6.09
C THR A 224 21.85 9.63 -5.53
N GLU A 225 21.53 10.92 -5.46
CA GLU A 225 22.44 11.99 -5.02
C GLU A 225 22.36 12.28 -3.52
N ASP A 226 21.54 11.52 -2.78
CA ASP A 226 21.24 11.75 -1.34
C ASP A 226 20.70 13.16 -1.06
N ALA A 227 19.99 13.74 -2.04
CA ALA A 227 19.37 15.06 -1.97
C ALA A 227 17.87 15.00 -1.57
N ALA A 228 17.34 13.80 -1.35
CA ALA A 228 15.96 13.60 -0.92
C ALA A 228 15.73 14.08 0.52
N SER A 229 14.48 14.43 0.85
CA SER A 229 14.12 14.79 2.23
C SER A 229 14.37 13.64 3.22
N ASP A 230 14.64 13.94 4.49
CA ASP A 230 14.90 12.95 5.55
C ASP A 230 13.87 11.80 5.59
N LYS A 231 12.59 12.11 5.36
CA LYS A 231 11.51 11.12 5.32
C LYS A 231 11.69 10.13 4.17
N ILE A 232 12.02 10.64 2.98
CA ILE A 232 12.26 9.83 1.78
C ILE A 232 13.55 9.04 1.95
N SER A 233 14.65 9.67 2.37
CA SER A 233 15.93 8.99 2.57
C SER A 233 15.83 7.85 3.58
N ARG A 234 15.10 8.06 4.69
CA ARG A 234 14.83 7.00 5.68
C ARG A 234 14.03 5.85 5.07
N TYR A 235 12.92 6.14 4.41
CA TYR A 235 12.07 5.10 3.83
C TYR A 235 12.80 4.33 2.70
N THR A 236 13.62 5.02 1.91
CA THR A 236 14.49 4.41 0.90
C THR A 236 15.55 3.50 1.53
N HIS A 237 16.21 3.95 2.60
CA HIS A 237 17.19 3.14 3.32
C HIS A 237 16.57 1.86 3.90
N GLU A 238 15.39 1.97 4.50
CA GLU A 238 14.65 0.82 5.04
C GLU A 238 14.29 -0.20 3.95
N ASN A 239 13.78 0.27 2.80
CA ASN A 239 13.47 -0.61 1.67
C ASN A 239 14.74 -1.24 1.08
N LYS A 240 15.87 -0.51 0.99
CA LYS A 240 17.16 -1.08 0.58
C LYS A 240 17.61 -2.20 1.50
N SER A 241 17.46 -2.04 2.82
CA SER A 241 17.77 -3.08 3.80
C SER A 241 16.89 -4.33 3.63
N ILE A 242 15.58 -4.13 3.46
CA ILE A 242 14.62 -5.23 3.19
C ILE A 242 14.99 -5.97 1.91
N MET A 243 15.19 -5.24 0.81
CA MET A 243 15.49 -5.85 -0.49
C MET A 243 16.85 -6.55 -0.50
N LYS A 244 17.86 -6.01 0.20
CA LYS A 244 19.15 -6.69 0.38
C LYS A 244 18.98 -8.08 1.01
N ASN A 245 18.11 -8.23 2.00
CA ASN A 245 17.84 -9.52 2.62
C ASN A 245 17.17 -10.49 1.62
N TYR A 246 16.15 -10.03 0.88
CA TYR A 246 15.50 -10.85 -0.15
C TYR A 246 16.47 -11.30 -1.24
N LEU A 247 17.32 -10.40 -1.73
CA LEU A 247 18.30 -10.69 -2.79
C LEU A 247 19.40 -11.65 -2.32
N SER A 248 19.73 -11.63 -1.03
CA SER A 248 20.73 -12.53 -0.43
C SER A 248 20.14 -13.90 -0.03
N ALA A 249 18.82 -14.08 -0.11
CA ALA A 249 18.13 -15.28 0.38
C ALA A 249 18.05 -16.44 -0.64
N GLY A 250 18.62 -16.27 -1.84
CA GLY A 250 18.66 -17.31 -2.86
C GLY A 250 17.31 -17.63 -3.51
N PHE A 251 16.35 -16.70 -3.48
CA PHE A 251 15.10 -16.84 -4.24
C PHE A 251 15.35 -16.78 -5.75
N GLU A 252 14.59 -17.58 -6.50
CA GLU A 252 14.54 -17.46 -7.96
C GLU A 252 14.05 -16.07 -8.39
N GLU A 253 14.44 -15.64 -9.59
CA GLU A 253 14.08 -14.31 -10.10
C GLU A 253 12.58 -14.11 -10.27
N THR A 254 11.87 -15.15 -10.69
CA THR A 254 10.40 -15.20 -10.77
C THR A 254 9.79 -14.93 -9.41
N LYS A 255 10.31 -15.58 -8.36
CA LYS A 255 9.83 -15.40 -6.99
C LYS A 255 10.10 -14.00 -6.46
N LEU A 256 11.27 -13.43 -6.74
CA LEU A 256 11.58 -12.04 -6.38
C LEU A 256 10.60 -11.05 -7.05
N THR A 257 10.26 -11.29 -8.32
CA THR A 257 9.25 -10.49 -9.04
C THR A 257 7.86 -10.61 -8.38
N GLU A 258 7.42 -11.82 -8.00
CA GLU A 258 6.15 -12.01 -7.28
C GLU A 258 6.12 -11.27 -5.93
N ILE A 259 7.24 -11.25 -5.21
CA ILE A 259 7.36 -10.57 -3.93
C ILE A 259 7.27 -9.06 -4.12
N VAL A 260 8.03 -8.49 -5.07
CA VAL A 260 8.03 -7.05 -5.35
C VAL A 260 6.65 -6.60 -5.84
N THR A 261 6.02 -7.35 -6.75
CA THR A 261 4.66 -7.03 -7.21
C THR A 261 3.63 -7.16 -6.07
N SER A 262 3.78 -8.12 -5.16
CA SER A 262 2.93 -8.17 -3.95
C SER A 262 3.13 -6.95 -3.04
N MET A 263 4.36 -6.48 -2.86
CA MET A 263 4.65 -5.26 -2.08
C MET A 263 4.05 -4.01 -2.74
N MET A 264 4.15 -3.87 -4.07
CA MET A 264 3.51 -2.79 -4.83
C MET A 264 1.99 -2.77 -4.60
N HIS A 265 1.34 -3.94 -4.68
CA HIS A 265 -0.08 -4.08 -4.42
C HIS A 265 -0.44 -3.68 -2.98
N MET A 266 0.34 -4.10 -1.99
CA MET A 266 0.07 -3.71 -0.60
C MET A 266 0.25 -2.21 -0.34
N ASN A 267 1.14 -1.52 -1.08
CA ASN A 267 1.24 -0.06 -1.03
C ASN A 267 -0.01 0.60 -1.63
N ASN A 268 -0.51 0.12 -2.77
CA ASN A 268 -1.76 0.59 -3.38
C ASN A 268 -2.94 0.42 -2.41
N ASN A 269 -3.06 -0.77 -1.83
CA ASN A 269 -4.09 -1.09 -0.85
C ASN A 269 -4.11 -0.11 0.34
N ARG A 270 -2.94 0.20 0.91
CA ARG A 270 -2.83 1.12 2.06
C ARG A 270 -3.18 2.56 1.69
N LEU A 271 -2.83 2.99 0.47
CA LEU A 271 -3.20 4.30 -0.08
C LEU A 271 -4.70 4.40 -0.43
N GLY A 272 -5.42 3.28 -0.49
CA GLY A 272 -6.84 3.26 -0.87
C GLY A 272 -7.10 3.22 -2.37
N ILE A 273 -6.07 2.91 -3.17
CA ILE A 273 -6.19 2.70 -4.61
C ILE A 273 -6.98 1.42 -4.85
N SER A 274 -7.98 1.47 -5.73
CA SER A 274 -8.78 0.29 -6.05
C SER A 274 -8.02 -0.67 -6.96
N ASN A 275 -8.37 -1.96 -6.91
CA ASN A 275 -7.80 -2.98 -7.78
C ASN A 275 -7.95 -2.66 -9.29
N TYR A 276 -8.95 -1.86 -9.67
CA TYR A 276 -9.19 -1.43 -11.05
C TYR A 276 -8.23 -0.34 -11.51
N GLU A 277 -7.63 0.42 -10.58
CA GLU A 277 -6.68 1.50 -10.88
C GLU A 277 -5.22 1.03 -10.84
N GLU A 278 -4.94 -0.15 -10.28
CA GLU A 278 -3.58 -0.64 -10.09
C GLU A 278 -2.81 -0.84 -11.41
N ALA A 279 -3.49 -1.33 -12.45
CA ALA A 279 -2.90 -1.47 -13.78
C ALA A 279 -2.54 -0.11 -14.39
N TYR A 280 -3.39 0.91 -14.20
CA TYR A 280 -3.12 2.27 -14.67
C TYR A 280 -1.95 2.92 -13.90
N GLY A 281 -1.92 2.80 -12.58
CA GLY A 281 -0.79 3.30 -11.78
C GLY A 281 0.54 2.68 -12.18
N ALA A 282 0.55 1.36 -12.43
CA ALA A 282 1.73 0.65 -12.92
C ALA A 282 2.11 1.04 -14.36
N TYR A 283 1.14 1.34 -15.23
CA TYR A 283 1.39 1.91 -16.55
C TYR A 283 2.14 3.25 -16.45
N CYS A 284 1.68 4.18 -15.62
CA CYS A 284 2.36 5.47 -15.38
C CYS A 284 3.78 5.29 -14.81
N LEU A 285 3.95 4.33 -13.88
CA LEU A 285 5.25 3.95 -13.34
C LEU A 285 6.19 3.43 -14.43
N ARG A 286 5.70 2.53 -15.30
CA ARG A 286 6.46 1.98 -16.41
C ARG A 286 6.93 3.07 -17.37
N GLN A 287 6.04 3.99 -17.77
CA GLN A 287 6.39 5.13 -18.63
C GLN A 287 7.45 6.02 -17.96
N SER A 288 7.33 6.24 -16.64
CA SER A 288 8.30 7.01 -15.87
C SER A 288 9.68 6.35 -15.85
N LEU A 289 9.76 5.04 -15.58
CA LEU A 289 11.02 4.29 -15.59
C LEU A 289 11.67 4.25 -16.97
N ASP A 290 10.86 4.08 -18.02
CA ASP A 290 11.37 4.08 -19.40
C ASP A 290 11.98 5.43 -19.78
N PHE A 291 11.30 6.53 -19.40
CA PHE A 291 11.84 7.88 -19.56
C PHE A 291 13.15 8.07 -18.78
N ILE A 292 13.20 7.63 -17.52
CA ILE A 292 14.42 7.73 -16.69
C ILE A 292 15.57 6.95 -17.33
N ALA A 293 15.32 5.74 -17.84
CA ALA A 293 16.32 4.88 -18.45
C ALA A 293 16.94 5.47 -19.75
N GLN A 294 16.19 6.31 -20.45
CA GLN A 294 16.59 6.92 -21.72
C GLN A 294 17.20 8.33 -21.57
N SER A 295 17.17 8.90 -20.37
CA SER A 295 17.49 10.31 -20.11
C SER A 295 18.83 10.55 -19.42
#